data_AF-A0A5C7ARI1-F1
#
_entry.id   AF-A0A5C7ARI1-F1
#
_cell.length_a   1.000
_cell.length_b   1.000
_cell.length_c   1.000
_cell.angle_alpha   90.00
_cell.angle_beta   90.00
_cell.angle_gamma   90.00
#
_symmetry.space_group_name_H-M   'P 1'
#
loop_
_entity.id
_entity.type
_entity.pdbx_description
1 polymer ?
#
loop_
_entity_poly.entity_id
_entity_poly.type
_entity_poly.pdbx_seq_one_letter_code
_entity_poly.pdbx_strand_id
1 'polypeptide(L)'
;MKESILKILNRLGVKSARTKTIVENVSISFFYKGGSILANLLLVPLTINYLDTTNYGIWLIITSFISWFTFFDIGLGHGLRNKFTEAKANHNMQLAKAYISTTYFSITIISAFLFIVFYITNHFIDWSKVFNTDPGLASNLSVIMLIVFGCFSIQFVVKLITTIYIADQRPAMQGLIDLLTQVLLVTSVFVLTTFLVHRC
;
A
#
# COMPACT_ATOMS: atom_id res chain seq x y z
N MET A 1 -5.62 25.57 3.81
CA MET A 1 -4.25 25.16 3.41
C MET A 1 -3.94 25.57 1.97
N LYS A 2 -4.75 25.15 0.97
CA LYS A 2 -4.57 25.51 -0.44
C LYS A 2 -4.40 27.01 -0.70
N GLU A 3 -5.34 27.85 -0.27
CA GLU A 3 -5.25 29.30 -0.50
C GLU A 3 -4.03 29.98 0.16
N SER A 4 -3.64 29.52 1.35
CA SER A 4 -2.48 30.03 2.06
C SER A 4 -1.17 29.78 1.29
N ILE A 5 -1.02 28.57 0.73
CA ILE A 5 0.13 28.20 -0.10
C ILE A 5 0.15 29.02 -1.39
N LEU A 6 -1.00 29.20 -2.04
CA LEU A 6 -1.12 29.98 -3.27
C LEU A 6 -0.78 31.46 -3.05
N LYS A 7 -1.11 32.04 -1.89
CA LYS A 7 -0.73 33.41 -1.50
C LYS A 7 0.77 33.56 -1.27
N ILE A 8 1.42 32.58 -0.63
CA ILE A 8 2.88 32.57 -0.39
C ILE A 8 3.64 32.45 -1.72
N LEU A 9 3.21 31.57 -2.62
CA LEU A 9 3.85 31.39 -3.93
C LEU A 9 3.77 32.64 -4.81
N ASN A 10 2.65 33.36 -4.74
CA ASN A 10 2.52 34.65 -5.42
C ASN A 10 3.49 35.70 -4.85
N ARG A 11 3.74 35.70 -3.54
CA ARG A 11 4.73 36.59 -2.90
C ARG A 11 6.17 36.25 -3.27
N LEU A 12 6.48 34.99 -3.56
CA LEU A 12 7.81 34.51 -3.99
C LEU A 12 8.06 34.66 -5.51
N GLY A 13 7.16 35.30 -6.26
CA GLY A 13 7.36 35.59 -7.67
C GLY A 13 7.15 34.40 -8.62
N VAL A 14 6.56 33.29 -8.17
CA VAL A 14 6.28 32.13 -9.02
C VAL A 14 5.07 32.42 -9.92
N LYS A 15 5.34 32.76 -11.19
CA LYS A 15 4.30 33.13 -12.17
C LYS A 15 3.67 31.95 -12.93
N SER A 16 4.37 30.82 -13.03
CA SER A 16 3.87 29.66 -13.79
C SER A 16 2.77 28.91 -13.03
N ALA A 17 1.58 28.81 -13.64
CA ALA A 17 0.45 28.06 -13.11
C ALA A 17 0.80 26.58 -12.86
N ARG A 18 1.66 25.99 -13.71
CA ARG A 18 2.12 24.61 -13.57
C ARG A 18 2.95 24.41 -12.31
N THR A 19 3.92 25.30 -12.06
CA THR A 19 4.78 25.25 -10.87
C THR A 19 3.95 25.40 -9.59
N LYS A 20 2.94 26.27 -9.62
CA LYS A 20 2.04 26.51 -8.50
C LYS A 20 1.27 25.25 -8.09
N THR A 21 0.70 24.55 -9.07
CA THR A 21 -0.04 23.28 -8.84
C THR A 21 0.88 22.18 -8.30
N ILE A 22 2.12 22.09 -8.77
CA ILE A 22 3.07 21.08 -8.29
C ILE A 22 3.43 21.33 -6.82
N VAL A 23 3.80 22.57 -6.46
CA VAL A 23 4.18 22.91 -5.07
C VAL A 23 3.01 22.68 -4.11
N GLU A 24 1.78 23.02 -4.53
CA GLU A 24 0.58 22.72 -3.75
C GLU A 24 0.44 21.22 -3.48
N ASN A 25 0.51 20.39 -4.53
CA ASN A 25 0.34 18.94 -4.39
C ASN A 25 1.42 18.30 -3.52
N VAL A 26 2.68 18.75 -3.66
CA VAL A 26 3.79 18.25 -2.84
C VAL A 26 3.61 18.65 -1.37
N SER A 27 3.23 19.91 -1.10
CA SER A 27 3.02 20.39 0.26
C SER A 27 1.88 19.65 0.95
N ILE A 28 0.75 19.44 0.27
CA ILE A 28 -0.39 18.69 0.81
C ILE A 28 -0.01 17.22 1.03
N SER A 29 0.70 16.60 0.08
CA SER A 29 1.19 15.22 0.21
C SER A 29 2.10 15.04 1.43
N PHE A 30 2.93 16.04 1.75
CA PHE A 30 3.79 16.01 2.93
C PHE A 30 2.98 15.90 4.23
N PHE A 31 1.91 16.70 4.40
CA PHE A 31 1.05 16.61 5.58
C PHE A 31 0.33 15.26 5.67
N TYR A 32 -0.19 14.75 4.55
CA TYR A 32 -0.84 13.44 4.55
C TYR A 32 0.14 12.31 4.92
N LYS A 33 1.36 12.33 4.38
CA LYS A 33 2.41 11.38 4.75
C LYS A 33 2.78 11.47 6.23
N GLY A 34 2.87 12.69 6.77
CA GLY A 34 3.09 12.91 8.21
C GLY A 34 1.99 12.24 9.06
N GLY A 35 0.72 12.45 8.68
CA GLY A 35 -0.41 11.78 9.34
C GLY A 35 -0.36 10.25 9.24
N SER A 36 -0.01 9.71 8.07
CA SER A 36 0.15 8.26 7.88
C SER A 36 1.26 7.67 8.75
N ILE A 37 2.37 8.40 8.95
CA ILE A 37 3.48 7.97 9.82
C ILE A 37 3.02 7.94 11.28
N LEU A 38 2.32 8.98 11.74
CA LEU A 38 1.77 9.01 13.10
C LEU A 38 0.76 7.88 13.33
N ALA A 39 -0.11 7.61 12.36
CA ALA A 39 -1.04 6.49 12.44
C ALA A 39 -0.30 5.13 12.51
N ASN A 40 0.76 4.92 11.71
CA ASN A 40 1.58 3.70 11.82
C ASN A 40 2.26 3.56 13.19
N LEU A 41 2.75 4.67 13.77
CA LEU A 41 3.34 4.65 15.11
C LEU A 41 2.32 4.26 16.19
N LEU A 42 1.07 4.73 16.08
CA LEU A 42 -0.02 4.35 16.98
C LEU A 42 -0.46 2.89 16.79
N LEU A 43 -0.34 2.35 15.57
CA LEU A 43 -0.72 0.97 15.27
C LEU A 43 0.13 -0.05 16.04
N VAL A 44 1.43 0.23 16.25
CA VAL A 44 2.37 -0.68 16.93
C VAL A 44 1.90 -1.04 18.35
N PRO A 45 1.74 -0.10 19.30
CA PRO A 45 1.29 -0.42 20.66
C PRO A 45 -0.13 -1.01 20.68
N LEU A 46 -1.04 -0.55 19.81
CA LEU A 46 -2.39 -1.12 19.72
C LEU A 46 -2.37 -2.60 19.32
N THR A 47 -1.56 -2.96 18.34
CA THR A 47 -1.47 -4.33 17.84
C THR A 47 -0.80 -5.25 18.87
N ILE A 48 0.27 -4.79 19.53
CA ILE A 48 0.94 -5.57 20.59
C ILE A 48 -0.01 -5.84 21.76
N ASN A 49 -0.78 -4.82 22.19
CA ASN A 49 -1.75 -4.99 23.28
C ASN A 49 -2.90 -5.94 22.91
N TYR A 50 -3.27 -6.02 21.63
CA TYR A 50 -4.31 -6.91 21.15
C TYR A 50 -3.84 -8.35 20.96
N LEU A 51 -2.64 -8.55 20.38
CA LEU A 51 -2.16 -9.87 19.99
C LEU A 51 -1.27 -10.56 21.02
N ASP A 52 -0.72 -9.84 22.00
CA ASP A 52 0.46 -10.24 22.80
C ASP A 52 1.80 -10.19 22.02
N THR A 53 2.91 -10.26 22.75
CA THR A 53 4.26 -10.12 22.20
C THR A 53 4.64 -11.25 21.24
N THR A 54 4.15 -12.47 21.49
CA THR A 54 4.50 -13.66 20.71
C THR A 54 3.79 -13.63 19.36
N ASN A 55 2.47 -13.42 19.35
CA ASN A 55 1.71 -13.36 18.10
C ASN A 55 2.04 -12.11 17.29
N TYR A 56 2.37 -10.99 17.94
CA TYR A 56 2.89 -9.82 17.24
C TYR A 56 4.23 -10.10 16.55
N GLY A 57 5.13 -10.85 17.20
CA GLY A 57 6.38 -11.31 16.59
C GLY A 57 6.14 -12.16 15.34
N ILE A 58 5.21 -13.12 15.41
CA ILE A 58 4.81 -13.93 14.25
C ILE A 58 4.24 -13.04 13.15
N TRP A 59 3.39 -12.06 13.49
CA TRP A 59 2.84 -11.10 12.52
C TRP A 59 3.94 -10.29 11.80
N LEU A 60 4.98 -9.86 12.51
CA LEU A 60 6.12 -9.17 11.89
C LEU A 60 6.90 -10.07 10.92
N ILE A 61 7.05 -11.36 11.24
CA ILE A 61 7.69 -12.32 10.34
C ILE A 61 6.84 -12.51 9.07
N ILE A 62 5.52 -12.69 9.23
CA ILE A 62 4.58 -12.83 8.11
C ILE A 62 4.63 -11.60 7.21
N THR A 63 4.49 -10.39 7.77
CA THR A 63 4.50 -9.14 7.00
C THR A 63 5.84 -8.94 6.27
N SER A 64 6.96 -9.28 6.90
CA SER A 64 8.29 -9.23 6.28
C SER A 64 8.42 -10.23 5.12
N PHE A 65 7.95 -11.46 5.31
CA PHE A 65 7.95 -12.49 4.26
C PHE A 65 7.12 -12.05 3.04
N ILE A 66 5.92 -11.53 3.27
CA ILE A 66 5.02 -11.06 2.20
C ILE A 66 5.61 -9.85 1.48
N SER A 67 6.32 -8.96 2.18
CA SER A 67 6.91 -7.76 1.59
C SER A 67 7.89 -8.07 0.45
N TRP A 68 8.57 -9.22 0.45
CA TRP A 68 9.44 -9.65 -0.65
C TRP A 68 8.68 -9.85 -1.96
N PHE A 69 7.42 -10.27 -1.92
CA PHE A 69 6.63 -10.46 -3.12
C PHE A 69 6.30 -9.14 -3.82
N THR A 70 6.43 -8.00 -3.14
CA THR A 70 6.22 -6.69 -3.77
C THR A 70 7.20 -6.41 -4.92
N PHE A 71 8.36 -7.08 -4.97
CA PHE A 71 9.34 -6.96 -6.03
C PHE A 71 8.99 -7.73 -7.32
N PHE A 72 7.98 -8.60 -7.27
CA PHE A 72 7.53 -9.37 -8.44
C PHE A 72 6.79 -8.52 -9.47
N ASP A 73 6.66 -7.21 -9.25
CA ASP A 73 6.08 -6.33 -10.28
C ASP A 73 7.08 -6.12 -11.43
N ILE A 74 8.34 -6.55 -11.26
CA ILE A 74 9.44 -6.45 -12.23
C ILE A 74 9.58 -4.99 -12.71
N GLY A 75 9.20 -4.03 -11.86
CA GLY A 75 9.20 -2.60 -12.20
C GLY A 75 8.11 -2.17 -13.18
N LEU A 76 7.11 -2.99 -13.50
CA LEU A 76 5.99 -2.61 -14.38
C LEU A 76 5.21 -1.39 -13.84
N GLY A 77 5.07 -1.26 -12.52
CA GLY A 77 4.49 -0.05 -11.92
C GLY A 77 5.34 1.19 -12.18
N HIS A 78 6.66 1.08 -12.04
CA HIS A 78 7.59 2.17 -12.35
C HIS A 78 7.63 2.50 -13.85
N GLY A 79 7.60 1.48 -14.71
CA GLY A 79 7.50 1.60 -16.16
C GLY A 79 6.23 2.32 -16.58
N LEU A 80 5.08 1.92 -16.03
CA LEU A 80 3.79 2.60 -16.22
C LEU A 80 3.90 4.07 -15.85
N ARG A 81 4.45 4.39 -14.67
CA ARG A 81 4.60 5.79 -14.22
C ARG A 81 5.38 6.64 -15.24
N ASN A 82 6.51 6.13 -15.71
CA ASN A 82 7.37 6.88 -16.64
C ASN A 82 6.72 7.01 -18.02
N LYS A 83 6.23 5.91 -18.60
CA LYS A 83 5.63 5.89 -19.93
C LYS A 83 4.28 6.59 -20.01
N PHE A 84 3.48 6.53 -18.96
CA PHE A 84 2.26 7.33 -18.84
C PHE A 84 2.58 8.83 -18.82
N THR A 85 3.59 9.24 -18.03
CA THR A 85 4.00 10.65 -17.94
C THR A 85 4.48 11.16 -19.31
N GLU A 86 5.27 10.37 -20.02
CA GLU A 86 5.76 10.67 -21.37
C GLU A 86 4.60 10.81 -22.38
N ALA A 87 3.70 9.82 -22.44
CA ALA A 87 2.54 9.86 -23.33
C ALA A 87 1.63 11.06 -23.06
N LYS A 88 1.42 11.41 -21.78
CA LYS A 88 0.64 12.57 -21.38
C LYS A 88 1.31 13.90 -21.75
N ALA A 89 2.63 14.00 -21.63
CA ALA A 89 3.39 15.17 -22.05
C ALA A 89 3.31 15.39 -23.58
N ASN A 90 3.23 14.31 -24.35
CA ASN A 90 3.06 14.35 -25.81
C ASN A 90 1.59 14.42 -26.26
N HIS A 91 0.65 14.68 -25.34
CA HIS A 91 -0.80 14.75 -25.60
C HIS A 91 -1.40 13.47 -26.23
N ASN A 92 -0.72 12.32 -26.15
CA ASN A 92 -1.17 11.06 -26.72
C ASN A 92 -1.97 10.25 -25.70
N MET A 93 -3.25 10.58 -25.56
CA MET A 93 -4.15 9.92 -24.61
C MET A 93 -4.45 8.46 -24.97
N GLN A 94 -4.40 8.09 -26.25
CA GLN A 94 -4.59 6.70 -26.68
C GLN A 94 -3.46 5.81 -26.16
N LEU A 95 -2.21 6.28 -26.32
CA LEU A 95 -1.04 5.57 -25.81
C LEU A 95 -1.02 5.52 -24.27
N ALA A 96 -1.40 6.61 -23.59
CA ALA A 96 -1.50 6.64 -22.13
C ALA A 96 -2.51 5.60 -21.59
N LYS A 97 -3.67 5.47 -22.24
CA LYS A 97 -4.68 4.45 -21.90
C LYS A 97 -4.17 3.03 -22.16
N ALA A 98 -3.48 2.82 -23.28
CA ALA A 98 -2.89 1.53 -23.62
C ALA A 98 -1.86 1.09 -22.57
N TYR A 99 -1.00 1.98 -22.08
CA TYR A 99 -0.07 1.65 -20.99
C TYR A 99 -0.80 1.26 -19.72
N ILE A 100 -1.83 2.00 -19.31
CA ILE A 100 -2.64 1.65 -18.12
C ILE A 100 -3.26 0.25 -18.29
N SER A 101 -3.97 -0.01 -19.39
CA SER A 101 -4.68 -1.28 -19.58
C SER A 101 -3.72 -2.46 -19.65
N THR A 102 -2.60 -2.32 -20.36
CA THR A 102 -1.60 -3.39 -20.48
C THR A 102 -0.95 -3.68 -19.13
N THR A 103 -0.58 -2.65 -18.36
CA THR A 103 -0.01 -2.88 -17.02
C THR A 103 -1.01 -3.52 -16.07
N TYR A 104 -2.28 -3.10 -16.06
CA TYR A 104 -3.31 -3.77 -15.26
C TYR A 104 -3.48 -5.23 -15.64
N PHE A 105 -3.56 -5.53 -16.94
CA PHE A 105 -3.68 -6.89 -17.43
C PHE A 105 -2.49 -7.76 -17.03
N SER A 106 -1.26 -7.28 -17.28
CA SER A 106 -0.03 -7.99 -16.93
C SER A 106 0.10 -8.22 -15.42
N ILE A 107 -0.11 -7.20 -14.59
CA ILE A 107 -0.02 -7.32 -13.13
C ILE A 107 -1.13 -8.22 -12.57
N THR A 108 -2.33 -8.21 -13.16
CA THR A 108 -3.40 -9.13 -12.75
C THR A 108 -3.04 -10.58 -13.05
N ILE A 109 -2.47 -10.87 -14.23
CA ILE A 109 -2.00 -12.21 -14.57
C ILE A 109 -0.88 -12.66 -13.63
N ILE A 110 0.12 -11.79 -13.39
CA ILE A 110 1.21 -12.09 -12.46
C ILE A 110 0.66 -12.36 -11.06
N SER A 111 -0.26 -11.52 -10.58
CA SER A 111 -0.87 -11.67 -9.27
C SER A 111 -1.67 -12.97 -9.13
N ALA A 112 -2.49 -13.30 -10.13
CA ALA A 112 -3.26 -14.54 -10.15
C ALA A 112 -2.34 -15.77 -10.21
N PHE A 113 -1.29 -15.73 -11.03
CA PHE A 113 -0.29 -16.79 -11.10
C PHE A 113 0.41 -16.98 -9.76
N LEU A 114 0.88 -15.90 -9.12
CA LEU A 114 1.49 -15.95 -7.79
C LEU A 114 0.54 -16.52 -6.74
N PHE A 115 -0.73 -16.12 -6.76
CA PHE A 115 -1.73 -16.64 -5.83
C PHE A 115 -1.97 -18.14 -6.02
N ILE A 116 -2.11 -18.62 -7.26
CA ILE A 116 -2.30 -20.04 -7.57
C ILE A 116 -1.09 -20.85 -7.12
N VAL A 117 0.12 -20.40 -7.46
CA VAL A 117 1.36 -21.06 -7.02
C VAL A 117 1.43 -21.10 -5.50
N PHE A 118 1.15 -19.99 -4.83
CA PHE A 118 1.15 -19.92 -3.37
C PHE A 118 0.10 -20.84 -2.74
N TYR A 119 -1.12 -20.89 -3.28
CA TYR A 119 -2.18 -21.76 -2.80
C TYR A 119 -1.76 -23.24 -2.85
N ILE A 120 -1.13 -23.67 -3.95
CA ILE A 120 -0.64 -25.04 -4.11
C ILE A 120 0.52 -25.31 -3.12
N THR A 121 1.52 -24.43 -3.08
CA THR A 121 2.70 -24.65 -2.21
C THR A 121 2.35 -24.56 -0.73
N ASN A 122 1.38 -23.75 -0.34
CA ASN A 122 0.89 -23.60 1.04
C ASN A 122 0.41 -24.91 1.65
N HIS A 123 -0.08 -25.87 0.85
CA HIS A 123 -0.49 -27.19 1.34
C HIS A 123 0.70 -28.08 1.75
N PHE A 124 1.89 -27.83 1.19
CA PHE A 124 3.09 -28.63 1.42
C PHE A 124 4.05 -28.01 2.45
N ILE A 125 3.81 -26.76 2.85
CA ILE A 125 4.68 -26.00 3.76
C ILE A 125 4.16 -26.08 5.19
N ASP A 126 5.03 -26.51 6.09
CA ASP A 126 4.80 -26.41 7.54
C ASP A 126 5.30 -25.05 8.04
N TRP A 127 4.40 -24.07 8.06
CA TRP A 127 4.72 -22.70 8.50
C TRP A 127 5.17 -22.60 9.95
N SER A 128 4.81 -23.56 10.81
CA SER A 128 5.30 -23.57 12.19
C SER A 128 6.82 -23.76 12.24
N LYS A 129 7.36 -24.61 11.36
CA LYS A 129 8.81 -24.82 11.22
C LYS A 129 9.50 -23.65 10.53
N VAL A 130 8.88 -23.09 9.48
CA VAL A 130 9.44 -21.93 8.74
C VAL A 130 9.58 -20.72 9.65
N PHE A 131 8.58 -20.45 10.49
CA PHE A 131 8.59 -19.32 11.43
C PHE A 131 9.17 -19.68 12.80
N ASN A 132 9.65 -20.90 12.98
CA ASN A 132 10.21 -21.42 14.23
C ASN A 132 9.31 -21.14 15.46
N THR A 133 8.04 -21.54 15.35
CA THR A 133 7.00 -21.34 16.36
C THR A 133 6.37 -22.67 16.77
N ASP A 134 5.43 -22.62 17.72
CA ASP A 134 4.74 -23.79 18.27
C ASP A 134 4.10 -24.64 17.15
N PRO A 135 4.43 -25.95 17.05
CA PRO A 135 3.79 -26.88 16.12
C PRO A 135 2.27 -26.92 16.21
N GLY A 136 1.69 -26.62 17.39
CA GLY A 136 0.24 -26.52 17.58
C GLY A 136 -0.44 -25.45 16.71
N LEU A 137 0.31 -24.45 16.23
CA LEU A 137 -0.20 -23.36 15.39
C LEU A 137 -0.17 -23.68 13.88
N ALA A 138 0.38 -24.82 13.45
CA ALA A 138 0.63 -25.10 12.04
C ALA A 138 -0.62 -24.95 11.14
N SER A 139 -1.77 -25.49 11.58
CA SER A 139 -3.03 -25.38 10.83
C SER A 139 -3.53 -23.93 10.74
N ASN A 140 -3.48 -23.20 11.86
CA ASN A 140 -3.90 -21.79 11.90
C ASN A 140 -2.99 -20.93 11.01
N LEU A 141 -1.68 -21.15 11.03
CA LEU A 141 -0.72 -20.42 10.21
C LEU A 141 -0.93 -20.67 8.72
N SER A 142 -1.22 -21.90 8.29
CA SER A 142 -1.53 -22.19 6.89
C SER A 142 -2.75 -21.39 6.39
N VAL A 143 -3.79 -21.27 7.21
CA VAL A 143 -4.98 -20.46 6.89
C VAL A 143 -4.64 -18.97 6.87
N ILE A 144 -3.92 -18.47 7.88
CA ILE A 144 -3.50 -17.06 7.97
C ILE A 144 -2.65 -16.69 6.75
N MET A 145 -1.67 -17.52 6.39
CA MET A 145 -0.80 -17.28 5.24
C MET A 145 -1.59 -17.21 3.95
N LEU A 146 -2.56 -18.10 3.75
CA LEU A 146 -3.42 -18.07 2.57
C LEU A 146 -4.26 -16.79 2.49
N ILE A 147 -4.87 -16.37 3.61
CA ILE A 147 -5.65 -15.13 3.68
C ILE A 147 -4.77 -13.91 3.39
N VAL A 148 -3.63 -13.80 4.08
CA VAL A 148 -2.71 -12.67 3.94
C VAL A 148 -2.16 -12.58 2.52
N PHE A 149 -1.73 -13.71 1.94
CA PHE A 149 -1.24 -13.74 0.57
C PHE A 149 -2.34 -13.41 -0.44
N GLY A 150 -3.57 -13.88 -0.23
CA GLY A 150 -4.72 -13.51 -1.06
C GLY A 150 -5.02 -12.01 -1.02
N CYS A 151 -5.04 -11.41 0.18
CA CYS A 151 -5.16 -9.97 0.34
C CYS A 151 -4.01 -9.21 -0.34
N PHE A 152 -2.78 -9.69 -0.21
CA PHE A 152 -1.61 -9.14 -0.90
C PHE A 152 -1.79 -9.18 -2.42
N SER A 153 -2.24 -10.29 -3.01
CA SER A 153 -2.47 -10.42 -4.45
C SER A 153 -3.48 -9.39 -4.97
N ILE A 154 -4.55 -9.12 -4.22
CA ILE A 154 -5.52 -8.08 -4.56
C ILE A 154 -4.85 -6.69 -4.43
N GLN A 155 -4.19 -6.43 -3.30
CA GLN A 155 -3.49 -5.17 -3.05
C GLN A 155 -2.46 -4.86 -4.13
N PHE A 156 -1.75 -5.87 -4.64
CA PHE A 156 -0.73 -5.76 -5.66
C PHE A 156 -1.28 -5.17 -6.97
N VAL A 157 -2.51 -5.54 -7.35
CA VAL A 157 -3.21 -4.97 -8.51
C VAL A 157 -3.73 -3.56 -8.18
N VAL A 158 -4.39 -3.39 -7.04
CA VAL A 158 -5.01 -2.12 -6.62
C VAL A 158 -3.97 -1.01 -6.44
N LYS A 159 -2.73 -1.35 -6.07
CA LYS A 159 -1.62 -0.40 -5.91
C LYS A 159 -1.36 0.41 -7.19
N LEU A 160 -1.69 -0.10 -8.37
CA LEU A 160 -1.56 0.64 -9.64
C LEU A 160 -2.35 1.96 -9.64
N ILE A 161 -3.45 2.07 -8.87
CA ILE A 161 -4.21 3.32 -8.71
C ILE A 161 -3.29 4.44 -8.18
N THR A 162 -2.55 4.16 -7.11
CA THR A 162 -1.61 5.12 -6.53
C THR A 162 -0.46 5.45 -7.49
N THR A 163 0.05 4.45 -8.20
CA THR A 163 1.06 4.63 -9.26
C THR A 163 0.59 5.60 -10.35
N ILE A 164 -0.67 5.49 -10.79
CA ILE A 164 -1.27 6.38 -11.79
C ILE A 164 -1.40 7.80 -11.26
N TYR A 165 -1.83 7.99 -10.00
CA TYR A 165 -1.89 9.34 -9.40
C TYR A 165 -0.52 10.01 -9.34
N ILE A 166 0.53 9.25 -9.03
CA ILE A 166 1.90 9.76 -9.05
C ILE A 166 2.32 10.12 -10.48
N ALA A 167 2.03 9.26 -11.45
CA ALA A 167 2.29 9.49 -12.87
C ALA A 167 1.55 10.73 -13.41
N ASP A 168 0.37 11.01 -12.87
CA ASP A 168 -0.44 12.19 -13.20
C ASP A 168 0.04 13.50 -12.54
N GLN A 169 1.16 13.46 -11.79
CA GLN A 169 1.67 14.58 -10.97
C GLN A 169 0.71 15.01 -9.85
N ARG A 170 -0.07 14.06 -9.30
CA ARG A 170 -0.99 14.28 -8.17
C ARG A 170 -0.59 13.48 -6.91
N PRO A 171 0.63 13.69 -6.35
CA PRO A 171 1.08 12.98 -5.15
C PRO A 171 0.23 13.28 -3.90
N ALA A 172 -0.54 14.36 -3.89
CA ALA A 172 -1.50 14.63 -2.81
C ALA A 172 -2.62 13.58 -2.74
N MET A 173 -3.11 13.09 -3.89
CA MET A 173 -4.16 12.06 -3.93
C MET A 173 -3.63 10.72 -3.43
N GLN A 174 -2.39 10.36 -3.81
CA GLN A 174 -1.71 9.20 -3.26
C GLN A 174 -1.59 9.30 -1.73
N GLY A 175 -1.10 10.44 -1.24
CA GLY A 175 -0.98 10.67 0.21
C GLY A 175 -2.33 10.60 0.94
N LEU A 176 -3.41 11.10 0.34
CA LEU A 176 -4.75 11.01 0.93
C LEU A 176 -5.22 9.56 1.04
N ILE A 177 -5.02 8.76 -0.02
CA ILE A 177 -5.35 7.32 0.00
C ILE A 177 -4.55 6.63 1.11
N ASP A 178 -3.24 6.87 1.18
CA ASP A 178 -2.38 6.28 2.21
C ASP A 178 -2.83 6.67 3.62
N LEU A 179 -3.20 7.94 3.84
CA LEU A 179 -3.71 8.42 5.12
C LEU A 179 -5.03 7.76 5.49
N LEU A 180 -5.99 7.71 4.56
CA LEU A 180 -7.29 7.08 4.80
C LEU A 180 -7.14 5.59 5.11
N THR A 181 -6.27 4.88 4.39
CA THR A 181 -5.96 3.47 4.68
C THR A 181 -5.39 3.29 6.08
N GLN A 182 -4.45 4.15 6.50
CA GLN A 182 -3.85 4.06 7.83
C GLN A 182 -4.83 4.41 8.96
N VAL A 183 -5.64 5.44 8.76
CA VAL A 183 -6.69 5.82 9.73
C VAL A 183 -7.73 4.70 9.86
N LEU A 184 -8.17 4.12 8.73
CA LEU A 184 -9.09 2.98 8.73
C LEU A 184 -8.48 1.80 9.49
N LEU A 185 -7.22 1.46 9.23
CA LEU A 185 -6.52 0.35 9.88
C LEU A 185 -6.40 0.55 11.39
N VAL A 186 -5.91 1.70 11.84
CA VAL A 186 -5.81 2.05 13.26
C VAL A 186 -7.18 2.04 13.93
N THR A 187 -8.21 2.59 13.29
CA THR A 187 -9.58 2.60 13.82
C THR A 187 -10.12 1.18 13.96
N SER A 188 -9.87 0.33 12.96
CA SER A 188 -10.33 -1.06 12.96
C SER A 188 -9.68 -1.84 14.11
N VAL A 189 -8.36 -1.73 14.28
CA VAL A 189 -7.65 -2.37 15.39
C VAL A 189 -8.13 -1.81 16.73
N PHE A 190 -8.26 -0.49 16.88
CA PHE A 190 -8.75 0.14 18.10
C PHE A 190 -10.15 -0.37 18.51
N VAL A 191 -11.06 -0.50 17.55
CA VAL A 191 -12.40 -1.06 17.78
C VAL A 191 -12.30 -2.51 18.22
N LEU A 192 -11.49 -3.34 17.55
CA LEU A 192 -11.29 -4.74 17.95
C LEU A 192 -10.71 -4.85 19.37
N THR A 193 -9.67 -4.06 19.68
CA THR A 193 -9.04 -4.06 21.01
C THR A 193 -10.01 -3.62 22.10
N THR A 194 -10.82 -2.59 21.86
CA THR A 194 -11.71 -2.04 22.90
C THR A 194 -12.98 -2.86 23.09
N PHE A 195 -13.60 -3.36 22.01
CA PHE A 195 -14.92 -3.99 22.09
C PHE A 195 -14.89 -5.52 22.22
N LEU A 196 -13.88 -6.21 21.70
CA LEU A 196 -13.79 -7.67 21.82
C LEU A 196 -13.03 -8.09 23.08
N VAL A 197 -11.91 -7.46 23.40
CA VAL A 197 -11.06 -7.88 24.54
C VAL A 197 -11.71 -7.58 25.89
N HIS A 198 -12.48 -6.49 26.02
CA HIS A 198 -13.21 -6.20 27.27
C HIS A 198 -14.50 -7.02 27.47
N ARG A 199 -14.88 -7.86 26.50
CA ARG A 199 -16.09 -8.71 26.60
C ARG A 199 -15.80 -10.19 26.89
N CYS A 200 -14.53 -10.58 27.01
CA CYS A 200 -14.09 -11.88 27.51
C CYS A 200 -13.52 -11.72 28.92
#